data_AF-A0A4Q5X435-F1
#
_entry.id   AF-A0A4Q5X435-F1
#
_cell.length_a   1.000
_cell.length_b   1.000
_cell.length_c   1.000
_cell.angle_alpha   90.00
_cell.angle_beta   90.00
_cell.angle_gamma   90.00
#
_symmetry.space_group_name_H-M   'P 1'
#
loop_
_entity.id
_entity.type
_entity.pdbx_description
1 polymer ?
#
loop_
_entity_poly.entity_id
_entity_poly.type
_entity_poly.pdbx_seq_one_letter_code
_entity_poly.pdbx_strand_id
1 'polypeptide(L)'
;MRVLLPFALSAVGLLGLACSSANDEPGGTSGSAGTATVGSGGSAGDSAVPRKLEIQDLGVIEARAAIDFTVRAQPPGVYKVQLSLPSTKGDPLDAVLDRSEVETDADGLAHAQLTTPSSPTTFALRASVGSVVATQTLILEDGGVATVQVEPRRPNLSALRDITTWIASAHADKTCAELPGIPPEDGPFPAPVAGKTDAPIIPSVPAGKRLAITLRSGHFIGGCTTVESLPPGPVTSPQVVVVSLLNRPIDLSASYLTLSFGLDDAGGGWQSLLTEAGERAQSALLGSSADDVDAILDAMREASGDSRQAFENARTAELWDDALRARWGAGAATKVRDLLGSWLVAGRARFAAAEPTFRGSLSPLPQSTTSDASAARLELSTVASVSAATAGFAQSAQVSWSASPDDTVALATDLYFVRSRLATALAEGAALDASPSAANAASALAEALDCSGIAVGLAQAGVDTAVGYGTCTADCLAELCEGALTALWSRAGDAEGLTPTRLSFTATGKAYVGDDAEIAGLTGAWIGELEGGGTKVATRGPVTAATPLPVK
;
A
#
# COMPACT_ATOMS: atom_id res chain seq x y z
N MET A 1 18.69 -8.09 34.07
CA MET A 1 17.48 -7.70 34.82
C MET A 1 16.38 -8.66 34.40
N ARG A 2 15.85 -9.43 35.35
CA ARG A 2 14.98 -10.59 35.16
C ARG A 2 13.50 -10.18 34.97
N VAL A 3 12.86 -10.83 33.98
CA VAL A 3 11.57 -11.57 34.02
C VAL A 3 10.35 -10.87 34.66
N LEU A 4 9.21 -10.79 33.93
CA LEU A 4 7.97 -11.54 34.24
C LEU A 4 6.77 -11.14 33.35
N LEU A 5 6.28 -12.15 32.60
CA LEU A 5 4.87 -12.31 32.18
C LEU A 5 3.94 -12.42 33.41
N PRO A 6 2.63 -12.31 33.19
CA PRO A 6 1.75 -13.37 33.69
C PRO A 6 0.74 -13.90 32.67
N PHE A 7 0.66 -15.24 32.66
CA PHE A 7 -0.47 -16.09 32.29
C PHE A 7 -1.43 -16.24 33.48
N ALA A 8 -2.73 -16.43 33.24
CA ALA A 8 -3.61 -17.41 33.90
C ALA A 8 -4.99 -17.38 33.20
N LEU A 9 -5.47 -18.42 32.49
CA LEU A 9 -5.96 -19.77 32.84
C LEU A 9 -7.36 -19.85 33.51
N SER A 10 -8.22 -20.61 32.81
CA SER A 10 -9.25 -21.55 33.30
C SER A 10 -10.63 -21.05 33.74
N ALA A 11 -11.70 -21.62 33.16
CA ALA A 11 -12.43 -22.75 33.78
C ALA A 11 -13.56 -23.32 32.88
N VAL A 12 -13.77 -24.63 33.06
CA VAL A 12 -14.76 -25.53 32.45
C VAL A 12 -16.00 -25.65 33.36
N GLY A 13 -17.19 -25.90 32.78
CA GLY A 13 -18.35 -26.50 33.48
C GLY A 13 -19.51 -26.73 32.49
N LEU A 14 -19.78 -27.95 32.01
CA LEU A 14 -20.60 -29.06 32.56
C LEU A 14 -22.15 -28.86 32.53
N LEU A 15 -22.78 -29.63 31.64
CA LEU A 15 -24.05 -30.40 31.70
C LEU A 15 -25.27 -29.89 32.48
N GLY A 16 -26.43 -29.97 31.83
CA GLY A 16 -27.76 -30.07 32.46
C GLY A 16 -28.78 -30.72 31.51
N LEU A 17 -29.28 -31.90 31.87
CA LEU A 17 -30.28 -32.72 31.18
C LEU A 17 -31.57 -32.74 32.02
N ALA A 18 -32.70 -32.80 31.32
CA ALA A 18 -33.92 -33.57 31.63
C ALA A 18 -35.08 -33.00 32.51
N CYS A 19 -36.28 -33.46 32.09
CA CYS A 19 -37.54 -33.71 32.83
C CYS A 19 -38.41 -32.51 33.21
N SER A 20 -39.74 -32.59 33.34
CA SER A 20 -40.83 -33.55 33.07
C SER A 20 -42.09 -32.96 33.72
N SER A 21 -43.29 -33.42 33.32
CA SER A 21 -44.63 -33.44 33.97
C SER A 21 -45.70 -32.71 33.13
N ALA A 22 -46.71 -33.35 32.53
CA ALA A 22 -47.64 -34.42 32.92
C ALA A 22 -48.69 -33.98 33.95
N ASN A 23 -49.96 -34.20 33.57
CA ASN A 23 -51.24 -34.28 34.31
C ASN A 23 -52.32 -33.57 33.47
N ASP A 24 -53.54 -34.06 33.24
CA ASP A 24 -54.20 -35.35 33.48
C ASP A 24 -55.50 -35.29 32.66
N GLU A 25 -55.92 -36.43 32.10
CA GLU A 25 -57.28 -36.75 31.61
C GLU A 25 -58.30 -36.75 32.80
N PRO A 26 -59.61 -37.12 32.70
CA PRO A 26 -60.42 -37.74 31.63
C PRO A 26 -61.80 -37.07 31.49
N GLY A 27 -62.82 -37.50 30.76
CA GLY A 27 -63.15 -38.70 29.99
C GLY A 27 -64.63 -38.57 29.61
N GLY A 28 -65.10 -39.35 28.64
CA GLY A 28 -66.53 -39.33 28.29
C GLY A 28 -66.83 -40.02 26.96
N THR A 29 -66.89 -41.33 27.02
CA THR A 29 -67.13 -42.32 25.96
C THR A 29 -68.56 -42.32 25.38
N SER A 30 -68.64 -42.87 24.16
CA SER A 30 -69.74 -43.71 23.61
C SER A 30 -71.08 -42.99 23.33
N GLY A 31 -71.72 -43.12 22.16
CA GLY A 31 -71.57 -44.02 21.04
C GLY A 31 -72.92 -44.12 20.29
N SER A 32 -72.91 -44.95 19.26
CA SER A 32 -74.07 -45.51 18.53
C SER A 32 -74.54 -44.82 17.25
N ALA A 33 -74.49 -45.63 16.20
CA ALA A 33 -75.09 -45.48 14.90
C ALA A 33 -76.62 -45.59 14.93
N GLY A 34 -77.28 -45.08 13.88
CA GLY A 34 -78.69 -45.39 13.60
C GLY A 34 -79.39 -44.43 12.65
N THR A 35 -79.24 -44.68 11.34
CA THR A 35 -80.27 -44.63 10.26
C THR A 35 -81.27 -43.47 10.12
N ALA A 36 -81.19 -42.86 8.93
CA ALA A 36 -82.25 -42.51 7.97
C ALA A 36 -83.46 -41.68 8.40
N THR A 37 -83.65 -40.49 7.80
CA THR A 37 -84.94 -40.13 7.16
C THR A 37 -84.78 -39.02 6.11
N VAL A 38 -85.64 -39.14 5.11
CA VAL A 38 -85.79 -38.39 3.86
C VAL A 38 -86.41 -36.99 4.07
N GLY A 39 -85.99 -36.04 3.23
CA GLY A 39 -86.92 -35.10 2.58
C GLY A 39 -87.05 -33.70 3.17
N SER A 40 -86.68 -32.69 2.37
CA SER A 40 -87.64 -31.74 1.78
C SER A 40 -86.91 -30.46 1.36
N GLY A 41 -87.07 -30.07 0.10
CA GLY A 41 -86.62 -28.78 -0.41
C GLY A 41 -87.38 -27.61 0.22
N GLY A 42 -86.79 -26.42 0.10
CA GLY A 42 -87.41 -25.18 0.55
C GLY A 42 -86.53 -23.95 0.29
N SER A 43 -86.84 -23.29 -0.83
CA SER A 43 -86.78 -21.84 -1.06
C SER A 43 -85.47 -21.07 -0.86
N ALA A 44 -85.04 -20.47 -1.98
CA ALA A 44 -84.35 -19.18 -2.02
C ALA A 44 -85.02 -18.20 -1.05
N GLY A 45 -84.32 -17.85 0.02
CA GLY A 45 -84.73 -16.85 0.99
C GLY A 45 -83.66 -15.78 1.05
N ASP A 46 -84.10 -14.54 0.85
CA ASP A 46 -83.59 -13.28 1.41
C ASP A 46 -82.08 -13.16 1.62
N SER A 47 -81.47 -12.14 1.00
CA SER A 47 -80.11 -11.67 1.25
C SER A 47 -79.79 -11.66 2.75
N ALA A 48 -79.22 -12.76 3.24
CA ALA A 48 -78.88 -12.90 4.63
C ALA A 48 -77.78 -11.87 4.89
N VAL A 49 -78.07 -10.89 5.73
CA VAL A 49 -77.06 -9.95 6.20
C VAL A 49 -76.35 -10.62 7.37
N PRO A 50 -75.00 -10.63 7.44
CA PRO A 50 -74.30 -11.17 8.58
C PRO A 50 -74.69 -10.37 9.83
N ARG A 51 -74.72 -11.01 11.00
CA ARG A 51 -75.01 -10.33 12.27
C ARG A 51 -73.83 -9.50 12.76
N LYS A 52 -72.61 -9.89 12.39
CA LYS A 52 -71.36 -9.22 12.80
C LYS A 52 -70.31 -9.35 11.71
N LEU A 53 -69.49 -8.30 11.57
CA LEU A 53 -68.24 -8.31 10.83
C LEU A 53 -67.09 -8.02 11.79
N GLU A 54 -65.94 -8.66 11.57
CA GLU A 54 -64.70 -8.41 12.29
C GLU A 54 -63.57 -8.30 11.27
N ILE A 55 -62.76 -7.25 11.38
CA ILE A 55 -61.51 -7.13 10.62
C ILE A 55 -60.43 -7.68 11.54
N GLN A 56 -59.62 -8.62 11.06
CA GLN A 56 -58.48 -9.13 11.82
C GLN A 56 -57.53 -7.95 12.12
N ASP A 57 -57.05 -7.86 13.37
CA ASP A 57 -56.15 -6.79 13.78
C ASP A 57 -54.88 -6.81 12.92
N LEU A 58 -54.56 -5.65 12.33
CA LEU A 58 -53.43 -5.46 11.45
C LEU A 58 -52.16 -5.06 12.20
N GLY A 59 -52.25 -4.78 13.51
CA GLY A 59 -51.12 -4.41 14.34
C GLY A 59 -50.45 -3.11 13.88
N VAL A 60 -49.13 -3.05 14.05
CA VAL A 60 -48.30 -1.91 13.64
C VAL A 60 -48.08 -1.99 12.13
N ILE A 61 -48.45 -0.93 11.42
CA ILE A 61 -48.29 -0.83 9.97
C ILE A 61 -47.08 0.03 9.60
N GLU A 62 -46.31 -0.39 8.61
CA GLU A 62 -45.19 0.37 8.05
C GLU A 62 -45.65 1.18 6.83
N ALA A 63 -44.91 2.23 6.44
CA ALA A 63 -45.26 3.05 5.27
C ALA A 63 -44.98 2.28 3.97
N ARG A 64 -45.84 2.44 2.95
CA ARG A 64 -45.76 1.74 1.64
C ARG A 64 -45.71 0.21 1.71
N ALA A 65 -46.14 -0.39 2.81
CA ALA A 65 -46.22 -1.83 2.98
C ALA A 65 -47.49 -2.38 2.32
N ALA A 66 -47.38 -3.53 1.67
CA ALA A 66 -48.53 -4.32 1.22
C ALA A 66 -48.88 -5.32 2.33
N ILE A 67 -50.07 -5.18 2.91
CA ILE A 67 -50.53 -5.96 4.06
C ILE A 67 -51.76 -6.76 3.66
N ASP A 68 -51.67 -8.09 3.72
CA ASP A 68 -52.82 -8.97 3.56
C ASP A 68 -53.66 -8.98 4.84
N PHE A 69 -54.98 -8.84 4.71
CA PHE A 69 -55.90 -8.84 5.83
C PHE A 69 -57.13 -9.69 5.58
N THR A 70 -57.75 -10.13 6.67
CA THR A 70 -58.94 -10.99 6.63
C THR A 70 -60.13 -10.30 7.29
N VAL A 71 -61.28 -10.34 6.63
CA VAL A 71 -62.58 -9.95 7.17
C VAL A 71 -63.38 -11.21 7.48
N ARG A 72 -63.92 -11.31 8.69
CA ARG A 72 -64.74 -12.42 9.15
C ARG A 72 -66.19 -12.01 9.36
N ALA A 73 -67.11 -12.72 8.73
CA ALA A 73 -68.55 -12.58 8.90
C ALA A 73 -69.11 -13.65 9.86
N GLN A 74 -70.07 -13.26 10.70
CA GLN A 74 -70.78 -14.17 11.60
C GLN A 74 -72.30 -13.96 11.48
N PRO A 75 -73.10 -15.03 11.28
CA PRO A 75 -72.68 -16.43 11.10
C PRO A 75 -71.86 -16.65 9.81
N PRO A 76 -71.10 -17.74 9.68
CA PRO A 76 -70.41 -18.12 8.46
C PRO A 76 -71.37 -18.22 7.26
N GLY A 77 -70.90 -17.81 6.09
CA GLY A 77 -71.69 -17.80 4.85
C GLY A 77 -71.06 -16.91 3.79
N VAL A 78 -71.60 -16.99 2.57
CA VAL A 78 -71.13 -16.19 1.43
C VAL A 78 -71.83 -14.84 1.43
N TYR A 79 -71.07 -13.78 1.70
CA TYR A 79 -71.54 -12.41 1.77
C TYR A 79 -70.67 -11.53 0.89
N LYS A 80 -71.31 -10.57 0.24
CA LYS A 80 -70.65 -9.57 -0.59
C LYS A 80 -70.19 -8.39 0.28
N VAL A 81 -68.91 -8.37 0.65
CA VAL A 81 -68.30 -7.37 1.53
C VAL A 81 -67.76 -6.20 0.71
N GLN A 82 -68.23 -4.99 1.01
CA GLN A 82 -67.67 -3.76 0.46
C GLN A 82 -66.55 -3.24 1.36
N LEU A 83 -65.41 -2.92 0.77
CA LEU A 83 -64.22 -2.38 1.41
C LEU A 83 -64.02 -0.92 1.03
N SER A 84 -63.70 -0.08 1.99
CA SER A 84 -63.44 1.35 1.76
C SER A 84 -62.44 1.91 2.76
N LEU A 85 -61.78 2.99 2.36
CA LEU A 85 -60.91 3.81 3.20
C LEU A 85 -61.60 5.15 3.49
N PRO A 86 -62.59 5.20 4.41
CA PRO A 86 -63.32 6.42 4.68
C PRO A 86 -62.43 7.47 5.35
N SER A 87 -62.59 8.73 4.95
CA SER A 87 -61.92 9.89 5.55
C SER A 87 -62.48 10.30 6.92
N THR A 88 -63.33 9.46 7.54
CA THR A 88 -64.07 9.78 8.77
C THR A 88 -63.20 9.76 10.03
N LYS A 89 -62.02 9.12 9.97
CA LYS A 89 -61.05 9.07 11.07
C LYS A 89 -59.65 9.45 10.59
N GLY A 90 -59.58 10.51 9.78
CA GLY A 90 -58.37 11.04 9.16
C GLY A 90 -58.25 10.70 7.68
N ASP A 91 -57.22 11.24 7.01
CA ASP A 91 -57.04 11.14 5.56
C ASP A 91 -56.22 9.88 5.21
N PRO A 92 -56.74 8.95 4.41
CA PRO A 92 -55.96 7.80 3.93
C PRO A 92 -54.81 8.20 3.01
N LEU A 93 -54.71 9.47 2.59
CA LEU A 93 -53.67 9.99 1.70
C LEU A 93 -53.58 9.14 0.41
N ASP A 94 -52.45 8.49 0.18
CA ASP A 94 -52.16 7.63 -0.96
C ASP A 94 -52.29 6.13 -0.65
N ALA A 95 -52.98 5.75 0.43
CA ALA A 95 -53.32 4.35 0.68
C ALA A 95 -54.30 3.79 -0.37
N VAL A 96 -54.10 2.54 -0.76
CA VAL A 96 -54.89 1.87 -1.81
C VAL A 96 -55.28 0.47 -1.36
N LEU A 97 -56.54 0.11 -1.59
CA LEU A 97 -57.02 -1.27 -1.50
C LEU A 97 -56.86 -1.95 -2.86
N ASP A 98 -56.41 -3.21 -2.88
CA ASP A 98 -56.32 -3.99 -4.12
C ASP A 98 -57.69 -4.23 -4.77
N ARG A 99 -58.77 -4.23 -3.96
CA ARG A 99 -60.17 -4.35 -4.38
C ARG A 99 -61.11 -3.60 -3.44
N SER A 100 -62.22 -3.07 -3.99
CA SER A 100 -63.28 -2.42 -3.21
C SER A 100 -64.41 -3.37 -2.79
N GLU A 101 -64.38 -4.62 -3.26
CA GLU A 101 -65.44 -5.60 -3.05
C GLU A 101 -64.86 -7.02 -3.06
N VAL A 102 -65.30 -7.85 -2.13
CA VAL A 102 -64.85 -9.24 -1.98
C VAL A 102 -65.98 -10.11 -1.41
N GLU A 103 -66.10 -11.35 -1.87
CA GLU A 103 -67.05 -12.31 -1.32
C GLU A 103 -66.39 -13.14 -0.21
N THR A 104 -67.10 -13.36 0.89
CA THR A 104 -66.65 -14.33 1.91
C THR A 104 -66.87 -15.76 1.42
N ASP A 105 -66.03 -16.69 1.87
CA ASP A 105 -66.18 -18.12 1.62
C ASP A 105 -67.26 -18.78 2.52
N ALA A 106 -67.37 -20.11 2.46
CA ALA A 106 -68.32 -20.87 3.27
C ALA A 106 -68.06 -20.77 4.79
N ASP A 107 -66.83 -20.44 5.19
CA ASP A 107 -66.42 -20.22 6.57
C ASP A 107 -66.63 -18.75 7.02
N GLY A 108 -67.10 -17.90 6.10
CA GLY A 108 -67.35 -16.48 6.34
C GLY A 108 -66.10 -15.62 6.29
N LEU A 109 -65.03 -16.06 5.61
CA LEU A 109 -63.76 -15.32 5.51
C LEU A 109 -63.59 -14.67 4.13
N ALA A 110 -63.15 -13.42 4.11
CA ALA A 110 -62.76 -12.70 2.90
C ALA A 110 -61.35 -12.13 3.05
N HIS A 111 -60.53 -12.27 2.01
CA HIS A 111 -59.14 -11.81 1.98
C HIS A 111 -58.96 -10.65 1.00
N ALA A 112 -58.22 -9.63 1.41
CA ALA A 112 -57.86 -8.47 0.60
C ALA A 112 -56.49 -7.93 1.02
N GLN A 113 -55.94 -7.02 0.21
CA GLN A 113 -54.64 -6.41 0.47
C GLN A 113 -54.75 -4.88 0.55
N LEU A 114 -54.07 -4.31 1.55
CA LEU A 114 -53.96 -2.87 1.76
C LEU A 114 -52.52 -2.43 1.48
N THR A 115 -52.33 -1.49 0.57
CA THR A 115 -51.09 -0.72 0.46
C THR A 115 -51.20 0.50 1.37
N THR A 116 -50.33 0.60 2.37
CA THR A 116 -50.35 1.67 3.37
C THR A 116 -49.85 3.01 2.80
N PRO A 117 -50.22 4.16 3.41
CA PRO A 117 -49.79 5.48 2.95
C PRO A 117 -48.27 5.66 2.97
N SER A 118 -47.77 6.63 2.20
CA SER A 118 -46.35 7.00 2.19
C SER A 118 -45.95 8.04 3.23
N SER A 119 -46.92 8.64 3.93
CA SER A 119 -46.69 9.63 4.99
C SER A 119 -47.47 9.27 6.26
N PRO A 120 -46.94 9.63 7.45
CA PRO A 120 -47.61 9.42 8.72
C PRO A 120 -49.02 9.99 8.70
N THR A 121 -50.00 9.14 9.00
CA THR A 121 -51.41 9.51 9.05
C THR A 121 -52.17 8.52 9.91
N THR A 122 -53.34 8.93 10.37
CA THR A 122 -54.34 8.04 10.95
C THR A 122 -55.48 7.93 9.96
N PHE A 123 -55.91 6.72 9.64
CA PHE A 123 -57.04 6.49 8.75
C PHE A 123 -57.84 5.26 9.18
N ALA A 124 -59.01 5.07 8.59
CA ALA A 124 -59.85 3.92 8.89
C ALA A 124 -59.95 2.97 7.70
N LEU A 125 -59.88 1.67 7.97
CA LEU A 125 -60.29 0.60 7.07
C LEU A 125 -61.71 0.17 7.45
N ARG A 126 -62.63 0.20 6.49
CA ARG A 126 -64.03 -0.15 6.71
C ARG A 126 -64.45 -1.32 5.83
N ALA A 127 -65.05 -2.32 6.45
CA ALA A 127 -65.76 -3.42 5.78
C ALA A 127 -67.26 -3.32 6.08
N SER A 128 -68.12 -3.55 5.08
CA SER A 128 -69.57 -3.51 5.26
C SER A 128 -70.33 -4.49 4.39
N VAL A 129 -71.42 -5.04 4.95
CA VAL A 129 -72.45 -5.82 4.25
C VAL A 129 -73.81 -5.28 4.66
N GLY A 130 -74.53 -4.64 3.74
CA GLY A 130 -75.79 -3.96 4.06
C GLY A 130 -75.59 -2.90 5.16
N SER A 131 -76.32 -3.02 6.27
CA SER A 131 -76.22 -2.11 7.42
C SER A 131 -75.16 -2.51 8.45
N VAL A 132 -74.51 -3.66 8.30
CA VAL A 132 -73.50 -4.15 9.25
C VAL A 132 -72.12 -3.70 8.82
N VAL A 133 -71.38 -3.09 9.76
CA VAL A 133 -70.10 -2.41 9.49
C VAL A 133 -69.07 -2.82 10.53
N ALA A 134 -67.85 -3.09 10.08
CA ALA A 134 -66.66 -3.17 10.91
C ALA A 134 -65.68 -2.08 10.47
N THR A 135 -65.08 -1.39 11.43
CA THR A 135 -64.10 -0.32 11.17
C THR A 135 -62.88 -0.52 12.07
N GLN A 136 -61.71 -0.63 11.45
CA GLN A 136 -60.43 -0.65 12.14
C GLN A 136 -59.73 0.70 11.93
N THR A 137 -59.28 1.34 13.02
CA THR A 137 -58.41 2.52 12.92
C THR A 137 -56.98 2.05 12.78
N LEU A 138 -56.26 2.61 11.81
CA LEU A 138 -54.85 2.35 11.55
C LEU A 138 -54.07 3.64 11.78
N ILE A 139 -52.94 3.53 12.47
CA ILE A 139 -52.06 4.65 12.80
C ILE A 139 -50.70 4.33 12.18
N LEU A 140 -50.22 5.22 11.32
CA LEU A 140 -48.86 5.22 10.80
C LEU A 140 -48.11 6.38 11.46
N GLU A 141 -47.20 6.05 12.40
CA GLU A 141 -46.46 7.06 13.19
C GLU A 141 -45.26 7.67 12.43
N ASP A 142 -44.86 8.88 12.85
CA ASP A 142 -43.84 9.77 12.27
C ASP A 142 -42.37 9.31 12.42
N GLY A 143 -42.16 8.00 12.60
CA GLY A 143 -40.84 7.42 12.86
C GLY A 143 -40.24 6.67 11.68
N GLY A 144 -40.77 6.87 10.47
CA GLY A 144 -40.40 6.07 9.30
C GLY A 144 -38.89 6.01 9.12
N VAL A 145 -38.36 4.80 8.97
CA VAL A 145 -37.00 4.61 8.48
C VAL A 145 -37.04 4.28 6.99
N ALA A 146 -35.94 4.52 6.32
CA ALA A 146 -35.73 4.11 4.94
C ALA A 146 -34.39 3.38 4.82
N THR A 147 -34.32 2.49 3.84
CA THR A 147 -33.07 1.82 3.47
C THR A 147 -32.49 2.53 2.26
N VAL A 148 -31.21 2.87 2.30
CA VAL A 148 -30.52 3.58 1.21
C VAL A 148 -29.47 2.67 0.58
N GLN A 149 -29.51 2.52 -0.74
CA GLN A 149 -28.41 1.96 -1.52
C GLN A 149 -27.56 3.10 -2.05
N VAL A 150 -26.27 3.11 -1.73
CA VAL A 150 -25.37 4.20 -2.12
C VAL A 150 -24.55 3.79 -3.33
N GLU A 151 -24.75 4.47 -4.44
CA GLU A 151 -24.04 4.21 -5.69
C GLU A 151 -22.87 5.19 -5.89
N PRO A 152 -21.63 4.69 -6.06
CA PRO A 152 -20.48 5.54 -6.36
C PRO A 152 -20.56 6.08 -7.79
N ARG A 153 -20.63 7.40 -7.96
CA ARG A 153 -20.39 8.07 -9.25
C ARG A 153 -18.95 8.51 -9.35
N ARG A 154 -18.26 8.00 -10.37
CA ARG A 154 -16.84 8.23 -10.62
C ARG A 154 -16.67 9.07 -11.89
N PRO A 155 -16.61 10.41 -11.82
CA PRO A 155 -16.57 11.22 -13.02
C PRO A 155 -15.27 11.08 -13.82
N ASN A 156 -14.12 10.77 -13.19
CA ASN A 156 -12.81 10.55 -13.86
C ASN A 156 -11.73 10.13 -12.84
N LEU A 157 -11.81 8.95 -12.24
CA LEU A 157 -10.71 8.45 -11.40
C LEU A 157 -9.74 7.58 -12.21
N SER A 158 -8.44 7.84 -12.05
CA SER A 158 -7.37 6.98 -12.54
C SER A 158 -7.62 5.54 -12.04
N ALA A 159 -7.40 4.53 -12.89
CA ALA A 159 -7.56 3.12 -12.52
C ALA A 159 -6.50 2.63 -11.48
N LEU A 160 -5.78 3.55 -10.84
CA LEU A 160 -4.55 3.29 -10.08
C LEU A 160 -4.75 3.27 -8.56
N ARG A 161 -5.87 3.79 -8.05
CA ARG A 161 -6.23 3.61 -6.64
C ARG A 161 -7.05 2.34 -6.48
N ASP A 162 -6.48 1.34 -5.82
CA ASP A 162 -7.15 0.04 -5.70
C ASP A 162 -8.23 0.09 -4.62
N ILE A 163 -9.45 0.33 -5.06
CA ILE A 163 -10.64 0.23 -4.22
C ILE A 163 -10.91 -1.26 -3.97
N THR A 164 -10.80 -1.69 -2.72
CA THR A 164 -11.14 -3.05 -2.29
C THR A 164 -12.52 -3.13 -1.65
N THR A 165 -12.92 -2.08 -0.93
CA THR A 165 -14.16 -2.02 -0.17
C THR A 165 -14.82 -0.64 -0.21
N TRP A 166 -16.11 -0.59 0.09
CA TRP A 166 -16.88 0.64 0.26
C TRP A 166 -17.42 0.75 1.68
N ILE A 167 -17.26 1.93 2.26
CA ILE A 167 -17.81 2.31 3.56
C ILE A 167 -18.76 3.49 3.31
N ALA A 168 -20.04 3.27 3.60
CA ALA A 168 -21.06 4.31 3.48
C ALA A 168 -21.71 4.56 4.84
N SER A 169 -22.12 5.80 5.06
CA SER A 169 -22.88 6.17 6.24
C SER A 169 -23.76 7.38 5.98
N ALA A 170 -24.73 7.63 6.87
CA ALA A 170 -25.57 8.82 6.81
C ALA A 170 -25.43 9.65 8.10
N HIS A 171 -25.50 10.98 7.93
CA HIS A 171 -25.67 11.95 9.01
C HIS A 171 -27.05 12.58 8.91
N ALA A 172 -27.88 12.42 9.93
CA ALA A 172 -29.19 13.06 9.99
C ALA A 172 -29.06 14.56 10.33
N ASP A 173 -29.95 15.36 9.77
CA ASP A 173 -30.07 16.81 9.99
C ASP A 173 -28.79 17.59 9.63
N LYS A 174 -27.97 17.06 8.72
CA LYS A 174 -26.75 17.69 8.20
C LYS A 174 -26.74 17.74 6.67
N THR A 175 -25.93 18.64 6.13
CA THR A 175 -25.54 18.75 4.72
C THR A 175 -24.07 18.37 4.54
N CYS A 176 -23.67 18.06 3.31
CA CYS A 176 -22.26 17.82 2.99
C CYS A 176 -21.34 19.02 3.23
N ALA A 177 -21.86 20.25 3.17
CA ALA A 177 -21.09 21.46 3.46
C ALA A 177 -20.70 21.55 4.94
N GLU A 178 -21.45 20.88 5.82
CA GLU A 178 -21.20 20.82 7.27
C GLU A 178 -20.27 19.66 7.66
N LEU A 179 -19.84 18.84 6.69
CA LEU A 179 -18.94 17.71 6.89
C LEU A 179 -17.59 17.99 6.19
N PRO A 180 -16.61 18.58 6.89
CA PRO A 180 -15.31 18.87 6.30
C PRO A 180 -14.52 17.59 6.02
N GLY A 181 -13.57 17.67 5.08
CA GLY A 181 -12.62 16.60 4.79
C GLY A 181 -12.94 15.80 3.52
N ILE A 182 -11.92 15.11 3.03
CA ILE A 182 -12.01 14.15 1.92
C ILE A 182 -11.17 12.92 2.32
N PRO A 183 -11.80 11.79 2.69
CA PRO A 183 -13.23 11.61 2.90
C PRO A 183 -13.75 12.40 4.13
N PRO A 184 -15.03 12.79 4.15
CA PRO A 184 -15.67 13.25 5.39
C PRO A 184 -15.76 12.13 6.44
N GLU A 185 -15.91 12.50 7.70
CA GLU A 185 -16.08 11.53 8.80
C GLU A 185 -17.35 10.67 8.64
N ASP A 186 -17.26 9.42 9.12
CA ASP A 186 -18.39 8.49 9.11
C ASP A 186 -19.50 8.95 10.07
N GLY A 187 -20.74 8.72 9.66
CA GLY A 187 -21.95 9.07 10.40
C GLY A 187 -22.47 7.95 11.30
N PRO A 188 -23.44 8.26 12.16
CA PRO A 188 -24.01 7.32 13.14
C PRO A 188 -24.85 6.19 12.52
N PHE A 189 -25.21 6.29 11.23
CA PHE A 189 -25.93 5.27 10.50
C PHE A 189 -25.01 4.60 9.46
N PRO A 190 -24.19 3.61 9.86
CA PRO A 190 -23.26 2.95 8.95
C PRO A 190 -23.95 1.85 8.14
N ALA A 191 -23.50 1.67 6.89
CA ALA A 191 -23.71 0.44 6.14
C ALA A 191 -22.72 -0.64 6.59
N PRO A 192 -23.06 -1.94 6.46
CA PRO A 192 -22.05 -2.99 6.39
C PRO A 192 -21.05 -2.69 5.27
N VAL A 193 -19.78 -3.04 5.50
CA VAL A 193 -18.71 -2.87 4.49
C VAL A 193 -19.06 -3.69 3.24
N ALA A 194 -19.06 -3.03 2.08
CA ALA A 194 -19.37 -3.66 0.80
C ALA A 194 -18.10 -3.92 -0.01
N GLY A 195 -18.11 -4.91 -0.89
CA GLY A 195 -17.00 -5.20 -1.79
C GLY A 195 -16.88 -4.17 -2.93
N LYS A 196 -15.74 -4.15 -3.63
CA LYS A 196 -15.44 -3.24 -4.76
C LYS A 196 -16.57 -3.08 -5.79
N THR A 197 -17.27 -4.18 -6.08
CA THR A 197 -18.35 -4.27 -7.09
C THR A 197 -19.74 -4.05 -6.54
N ASP A 198 -19.89 -3.99 -5.22
CA ASP A 198 -21.18 -3.96 -4.55
C ASP A 198 -21.51 -2.54 -4.11
N ALA A 199 -22.79 -2.16 -4.21
CA ALA A 199 -23.27 -0.89 -3.66
C ALA A 199 -23.58 -1.09 -2.15
N PRO A 200 -22.95 -0.33 -1.24
CA PRO A 200 -23.25 -0.43 0.19
C PRO A 200 -24.70 0.00 0.47
N ILE A 201 -25.34 -0.70 1.41
CA ILE A 201 -26.72 -0.48 1.81
C ILE A 201 -26.74 0.00 3.26
N ILE A 202 -27.23 1.22 3.50
CA ILE A 202 -27.42 1.79 4.84
C ILE A 202 -28.84 1.44 5.30
N PRO A 203 -29.00 0.57 6.30
CA PRO A 203 -30.32 0.26 6.85
C PRO A 203 -30.81 1.37 7.78
N SER A 204 -32.13 1.46 7.94
CA SER A 204 -32.78 2.19 9.02
C SER A 204 -32.42 3.69 9.16
N VAL A 205 -32.24 4.39 8.03
CA VAL A 205 -31.95 5.83 8.03
C VAL A 205 -33.23 6.62 8.31
N PRO A 206 -33.21 7.68 9.14
CA PRO A 206 -34.42 8.47 9.42
C PRO A 206 -35.03 9.07 8.15
N ALA A 207 -36.29 8.72 7.87
CA ALA A 207 -37.04 9.28 6.76
C ALA A 207 -37.54 10.70 7.09
N GLY A 208 -37.96 11.45 6.07
CA GLY A 208 -38.49 12.81 6.18
C GLY A 208 -37.44 13.88 6.52
N LYS A 209 -36.27 13.48 7.03
CA LYS A 209 -35.18 14.36 7.40
C LYS A 209 -34.22 14.64 6.26
N ARG A 210 -33.52 15.76 6.38
CA ARG A 210 -32.34 16.04 5.57
C ARG A 210 -31.21 15.11 6.00
N LEU A 211 -30.51 14.55 5.02
CA LEU A 211 -29.40 13.63 5.24
C LEU A 211 -28.17 14.08 4.46
N ALA A 212 -27.00 13.93 5.06
CA ALA A 212 -25.74 13.93 4.35
C ALA A 212 -25.23 12.48 4.27
N ILE A 213 -25.19 11.93 3.06
CA ILE A 213 -24.76 10.57 2.80
C ILE A 213 -23.31 10.59 2.36
N THR A 214 -22.44 9.96 3.13
CA THR A 214 -21.00 9.87 2.85
C THR A 214 -20.68 8.49 2.28
N LEU A 215 -19.70 8.46 1.37
CA LEU A 215 -19.16 7.23 0.80
C LEU A 215 -17.65 7.37 0.68
N ARG A 216 -16.91 6.36 1.11
CA ARG A 216 -15.44 6.32 1.01
C ARG A 216 -14.90 4.91 0.78
N SER A 217 -13.65 4.86 0.33
CA SER A 217 -12.80 3.66 0.36
C SER A 217 -11.47 4.08 0.99
N GLY A 218 -11.06 3.40 2.06
CA GLY A 218 -9.93 3.84 2.89
C GLY A 218 -10.09 5.31 3.33
N HIS A 219 -8.99 6.05 3.38
CA HIS A 219 -8.94 7.50 3.59
C HIS A 219 -8.38 8.26 2.38
N PHE A 220 -8.28 7.61 1.21
CA PHE A 220 -7.74 8.20 -0.02
C PHE A 220 -8.82 8.67 -1.00
N ILE A 221 -10.06 8.20 -0.88
CA ILE A 221 -11.16 8.63 -1.75
C ILE A 221 -12.43 8.75 -0.94
N GLY A 222 -13.19 9.81 -1.18
CA GLY A 222 -14.50 9.95 -0.60
C GLY A 222 -15.34 11.02 -1.25
N GLY A 223 -16.60 11.02 -0.87
CA GLY A 223 -17.57 12.00 -1.32
C GLY A 223 -18.74 12.08 -0.36
N CYS A 224 -19.58 13.07 -0.61
CA CYS A 224 -20.82 13.24 0.11
C CYS A 224 -21.91 13.73 -0.85
N THR A 225 -23.15 13.34 -0.60
CA THR A 225 -24.33 13.92 -1.26
C THR A 225 -25.42 14.25 -0.24
N THR A 226 -25.94 15.46 -0.33
CA THR A 226 -27.06 15.91 0.50
C THR A 226 -28.37 15.44 -0.12
N VAL A 227 -29.22 14.82 0.68
CA VAL A 227 -30.60 14.46 0.34
C VAL A 227 -31.51 15.33 1.20
N GLU A 228 -32.35 16.16 0.58
CA GLU A 228 -33.19 17.13 1.32
C GLU A 228 -34.27 16.46 2.17
N SER A 229 -34.86 15.38 1.66
CA SER A 229 -35.80 14.55 2.40
C SER A 229 -35.86 13.17 1.74
N LEU A 230 -35.75 12.13 2.55
CA LEU A 230 -35.85 10.75 2.09
C LEU A 230 -37.24 10.21 2.42
N PRO A 231 -38.08 9.81 1.45
CA PRO A 231 -39.37 9.22 1.77
C PRO A 231 -39.18 7.91 2.56
N PRO A 232 -40.10 7.52 3.45
CA PRO A 232 -40.04 6.22 4.09
C PRO A 232 -40.27 5.11 3.05
N GLY A 233 -39.67 3.94 3.26
CA GLY A 233 -39.81 2.82 2.33
C GLY A 233 -39.35 1.49 2.90
N PRO A 234 -39.87 0.37 2.36
CA PRO A 234 -39.60 -0.95 2.89
C PRO A 234 -38.12 -1.33 2.66
N VAL A 235 -37.59 -2.17 3.56
CA VAL A 235 -36.21 -2.69 3.47
C VAL A 235 -35.95 -3.43 2.16
N THR A 236 -36.99 -4.00 1.55
CA THR A 236 -36.93 -4.76 0.29
C THR A 236 -36.77 -3.90 -0.96
N SER A 237 -36.91 -2.57 -0.87
CA SER A 237 -36.74 -1.64 -1.99
C SER A 237 -35.90 -0.43 -1.57
N PRO A 238 -34.57 -0.59 -1.46
CA PRO A 238 -33.66 0.50 -1.12
C PRO A 238 -33.78 1.68 -2.07
N GLN A 239 -33.70 2.89 -1.53
CA GLN A 239 -33.62 4.10 -2.35
C GLN A 239 -32.20 4.32 -2.82
N VAL A 240 -32.02 4.51 -4.12
CA VAL A 240 -30.71 4.69 -4.73
C VAL A 240 -30.28 6.16 -4.58
N VAL A 241 -29.15 6.39 -3.90
CA VAL A 241 -28.51 7.70 -3.79
C VAL A 241 -27.13 7.63 -4.41
N VAL A 242 -26.86 8.55 -5.33
CA VAL A 242 -25.60 8.61 -6.06
C VAL A 242 -24.66 9.58 -5.37
N VAL A 243 -23.48 9.10 -4.94
CA VAL A 243 -22.44 9.94 -4.33
C VAL A 243 -21.30 10.17 -5.30
N SER A 244 -21.01 11.44 -5.60
CA SER A 244 -19.85 11.80 -6.43
C SER A 244 -18.57 11.75 -5.61
N LEU A 245 -17.60 10.99 -6.08
CA LEU A 245 -16.35 10.74 -5.36
C LEU A 245 -15.21 11.63 -5.85
N LEU A 246 -14.38 12.06 -4.91
CA LEU A 246 -13.16 12.82 -5.13
C LEU A 246 -11.97 12.10 -4.52
N ASN A 247 -10.83 12.17 -5.22
CA ASN A 247 -9.55 11.74 -4.68
C ASN A 247 -9.07 12.74 -3.64
N ARG A 248 -8.68 12.24 -2.47
CA ARG A 248 -7.80 13.00 -1.57
C ARG A 248 -6.46 13.22 -2.28
N PRO A 249 -5.91 14.45 -2.30
CA PRO A 249 -4.56 14.69 -2.81
C PRO A 249 -3.56 13.78 -2.11
N ILE A 250 -2.52 13.34 -2.84
CA ILE A 250 -1.47 12.50 -2.27
C ILE A 250 -0.80 13.23 -1.10
N ASP A 251 -0.69 12.54 0.04
CA ASP A 251 0.00 13.03 1.22
C ASP A 251 1.50 12.70 1.11
N LEU A 252 2.25 13.62 0.51
CA LEU A 252 3.70 13.51 0.40
C LEU A 252 4.38 13.50 1.79
N SER A 253 3.76 14.12 2.80
CA SER A 253 4.35 14.18 4.16
C SER A 253 4.29 12.85 4.90
N ALA A 254 3.41 11.94 4.49
CA ALA A 254 3.28 10.59 5.01
C ALA A 254 4.00 9.51 4.16
N SER A 255 4.66 9.91 3.07
CA SER A 255 5.19 8.98 2.05
C SER A 255 6.64 8.57 2.33
N TYR A 256 6.88 7.33 2.76
CA TYR A 256 8.24 6.78 2.95
C TYR A 256 8.50 5.66 1.95
N LEU A 257 9.54 5.78 1.14
CA LEU A 257 9.77 4.90 0.00
C LEU A 257 11.20 4.37 -0.05
N THR A 258 11.36 3.12 -0.45
CA THR A 258 12.61 2.62 -1.04
C THR A 258 12.57 2.91 -2.54
N LEU A 259 13.49 3.76 -3.00
CA LEU A 259 13.63 4.16 -4.38
C LEU A 259 14.67 3.27 -5.08
N SER A 260 14.37 2.82 -6.29
CA SER A 260 15.28 2.12 -7.17
C SER A 260 15.23 2.73 -8.56
N PHE A 261 16.37 3.01 -9.16
CA PHE A 261 16.41 3.49 -10.54
C PHE A 261 17.55 2.84 -11.32
N GLY A 262 17.23 2.42 -12.54
CA GLY A 262 18.16 1.78 -13.46
C GLY A 262 18.70 2.75 -14.50
N LEU A 263 19.49 2.23 -15.43
CA LEU A 263 19.93 2.92 -16.63
C LEU A 263 19.37 2.16 -17.84
N ASP A 264 18.61 2.82 -18.73
CA ASP A 264 18.09 2.19 -19.97
C ASP A 264 19.23 1.76 -20.89
N ASP A 265 20.29 2.56 -20.87
CA ASP A 265 21.56 2.27 -21.49
C ASP A 265 22.57 2.90 -20.55
N ALA A 266 23.37 2.08 -19.86
CA ALA A 266 24.61 2.54 -19.23
C ALA A 266 25.64 2.84 -20.34
N GLY A 267 25.20 3.58 -21.37
CA GLY A 267 25.81 3.71 -22.67
C GLY A 267 27.05 4.57 -22.64
N GLY A 268 27.47 5.04 -23.83
CA GLY A 268 28.76 5.68 -24.06
C GLY A 268 29.14 6.75 -23.01
N GLY A 269 28.18 7.53 -22.49
CA GLY A 269 28.43 8.54 -21.46
C GLY A 269 29.04 8.01 -20.17
N TRP A 270 28.34 7.10 -19.50
CA TRP A 270 28.83 6.47 -18.28
C TRP A 270 30.10 5.65 -18.53
N GLN A 271 30.17 4.97 -19.68
CA GLN A 271 31.35 4.17 -20.05
C GLN A 271 32.59 5.05 -20.24
N SER A 272 32.49 6.14 -20.99
CA SER A 272 33.58 7.09 -21.19
C SER A 272 34.00 7.73 -19.87
N LEU A 273 33.03 8.14 -19.05
CA LEU A 273 33.29 8.73 -17.73
C LEU A 273 34.06 7.77 -16.81
N LEU A 274 33.64 6.50 -16.74
CA LEU A 274 34.31 5.47 -15.95
C LEU A 274 35.66 5.06 -16.54
N THR A 275 35.82 5.13 -17.86
CA THR A 275 37.10 4.87 -18.54
C THR A 275 38.12 5.94 -18.20
N GLU A 276 37.76 7.23 -18.35
CA GLU A 276 38.64 8.34 -17.96
C GLU A 276 38.98 8.29 -16.46
N ALA A 277 37.99 7.99 -15.60
CA ALA A 277 38.22 7.85 -14.17
C ALA A 277 39.17 6.69 -13.85
N GLY A 278 39.06 5.58 -14.58
CA GLY A 278 39.97 4.44 -14.48
C GLY A 278 41.40 4.79 -14.91
N GLU A 279 41.57 5.53 -16.00
CA GLU A 279 42.87 6.01 -16.46
C GLU A 279 43.52 6.95 -15.43
N ARG A 280 42.74 7.87 -14.85
CA ARG A 280 43.21 8.74 -13.76
C ARG A 280 43.57 7.92 -12.52
N ALA A 281 42.79 6.91 -12.15
CA ALA A 281 43.07 6.02 -11.03
C ALA A 281 44.38 5.24 -11.24
N GLN A 282 44.61 4.69 -12.44
CA GLN A 282 45.88 4.04 -12.79
C GLN A 282 47.08 4.99 -12.77
N SER A 283 46.91 6.21 -13.30
CA SER A 283 47.96 7.22 -13.25
C SER A 283 48.26 7.67 -11.82
N ALA A 284 47.24 7.81 -10.98
CA ALA A 284 47.41 8.20 -9.58
C ALA A 284 48.12 7.11 -8.78
N LEU A 285 47.87 5.83 -9.06
CA LEU A 285 48.58 4.71 -8.45
C LEU A 285 50.09 4.87 -8.62
N LEU A 286 50.55 5.19 -9.83
CA LEU A 286 51.97 5.40 -10.14
C LEU A 286 52.54 6.63 -9.41
N GLY A 287 51.76 7.70 -9.27
CA GLY A 287 52.21 8.94 -8.64
C GLY A 287 53.41 9.55 -9.40
N SER A 288 54.53 9.72 -8.71
CA SER A 288 55.78 10.21 -9.30
C SER A 288 56.75 9.12 -9.74
N SER A 289 56.42 7.86 -9.46
CA SER A 289 57.30 6.72 -9.75
C SER A 289 57.38 6.44 -11.25
N ALA A 290 58.47 5.84 -11.71
CA ALA A 290 58.69 5.61 -13.14
C ALA A 290 57.89 4.41 -13.69
N ASP A 291 57.73 3.37 -12.85
CA ASP A 291 57.03 2.13 -13.19
C ASP A 291 56.39 1.50 -11.93
N ASP A 292 55.70 0.37 -12.08
CA ASP A 292 54.99 -0.28 -10.99
C ASP A 292 55.91 -0.92 -9.93
N VAL A 293 57.15 -1.26 -10.29
CA VAL A 293 58.18 -1.74 -9.34
C VAL A 293 58.62 -0.60 -8.45
N ASP A 294 58.89 0.55 -9.04
CA ASP A 294 59.25 1.76 -8.32
C ASP A 294 58.10 2.22 -7.42
N ALA A 295 56.85 2.20 -7.91
CA ALA A 295 55.68 2.61 -7.15
C ALA A 295 55.43 1.74 -5.91
N ILE A 296 55.57 0.42 -6.00
CA ILE A 296 55.37 -0.47 -4.85
C ILE A 296 56.51 -0.33 -3.84
N LEU A 297 57.77 -0.25 -4.28
CA LEU A 297 58.91 -0.09 -3.38
C LEU A 297 58.91 1.29 -2.69
N ASP A 298 58.51 2.36 -3.40
CA ASP A 298 58.30 3.67 -2.82
C ASP A 298 57.17 3.63 -1.77
N ALA A 299 56.06 2.95 -2.05
CA ALA A 299 54.96 2.82 -1.10
C ALA A 299 55.35 1.95 0.12
N MET A 300 56.15 0.89 -0.05
CA MET A 300 56.70 0.09 1.05
C MET A 300 57.65 0.93 1.91
N ARG A 301 58.49 1.76 1.27
CA ARG A 301 59.33 2.73 1.97
C ARG A 301 58.50 3.69 2.80
N GLU A 302 57.42 4.26 2.25
CA GLU A 302 56.52 5.13 3.01
C GLU A 302 55.92 4.39 4.21
N ALA A 303 55.46 3.15 4.01
CA ALA A 303 54.86 2.30 5.05
C ALA A 303 55.85 1.92 6.17
N SER A 304 57.16 1.92 5.89
CA SER A 304 58.20 1.60 6.88
C SER A 304 58.39 2.66 7.97
N GLY A 305 57.73 3.81 7.86
CA GLY A 305 57.72 4.86 8.89
C GLY A 305 59.12 5.34 9.25
N ASP A 306 59.48 5.25 10.54
CA ASP A 306 60.77 5.68 11.09
C ASP A 306 61.96 4.92 10.48
N SER A 307 61.72 3.76 9.87
CA SER A 307 62.78 2.97 9.24
C SER A 307 63.02 3.29 7.76
N ARG A 308 62.44 4.39 7.26
CA ARG A 308 62.55 4.81 5.85
C ARG A 308 63.99 4.82 5.32
N GLN A 309 64.92 5.39 6.07
CA GLN A 309 66.32 5.47 5.62
C GLN A 309 66.97 4.09 5.56
N ALA A 310 66.65 3.19 6.49
CA ALA A 310 67.17 1.83 6.49
C ALA A 310 66.61 1.02 5.31
N PHE A 311 65.32 1.20 5.00
CA PHE A 311 64.68 0.62 3.82
C PHE A 311 65.38 1.07 2.53
N GLU A 312 65.62 2.37 2.36
CA GLU A 312 66.25 2.90 1.13
C GLU A 312 67.70 2.46 0.95
N ASN A 313 68.44 2.38 2.05
CA ASN A 313 69.80 1.84 2.02
C ASN A 313 69.80 0.39 1.55
N ALA A 314 68.87 -0.44 2.05
CA ALA A 314 68.74 -1.84 1.64
C ALA A 314 68.28 -1.97 0.19
N ARG A 315 67.26 -1.20 -0.23
CA ARG A 315 66.77 -1.16 -1.61
C ARG A 315 67.91 -0.93 -2.61
N THR A 316 68.77 0.04 -2.30
CA THR A 316 69.92 0.40 -3.15
C THR A 316 71.04 -0.64 -3.08
N ALA A 317 71.43 -1.06 -1.87
CA ALA A 317 72.58 -1.97 -1.68
C ALA A 317 72.31 -3.38 -2.22
N GLU A 318 71.07 -3.86 -2.06
CA GLU A 318 70.66 -5.22 -2.37
C GLU A 318 69.93 -5.33 -3.72
N LEU A 319 69.94 -4.25 -4.51
CA LEU A 319 69.36 -4.19 -5.88
C LEU A 319 67.90 -4.68 -5.94
N TRP A 320 67.07 -4.26 -4.98
CA TRP A 320 65.69 -4.75 -4.86
C TRP A 320 64.82 -4.46 -6.08
N ASP A 321 65.06 -3.34 -6.76
CA ASP A 321 64.41 -3.01 -8.02
C ASP A 321 64.64 -4.09 -9.09
N ASP A 322 65.87 -4.57 -9.23
CA ASP A 322 66.22 -5.63 -10.19
C ASP A 322 65.69 -7.00 -9.74
N ALA A 323 65.72 -7.29 -8.44
CA ALA A 323 65.15 -8.51 -7.88
C ALA A 323 63.64 -8.61 -8.16
N LEU A 324 62.90 -7.50 -7.97
CA LEU A 324 61.46 -7.46 -8.23
C LEU A 324 61.14 -7.51 -9.73
N ARG A 325 61.91 -6.83 -10.58
CA ARG A 325 61.79 -6.94 -12.04
C ARG A 325 62.03 -8.36 -12.54
N ALA A 326 63.08 -9.02 -12.03
CA ALA A 326 63.38 -10.41 -12.37
C ALA A 326 62.24 -11.36 -11.97
N ARG A 327 61.63 -11.13 -10.80
CA ARG A 327 60.50 -11.91 -10.30
C ARG A 327 59.24 -11.74 -11.16
N TRP A 328 58.89 -10.52 -11.55
CA TRP A 328 57.69 -10.24 -12.34
C TRP A 328 57.87 -10.42 -13.86
N GLY A 329 59.11 -10.45 -14.35
CA GLY A 329 59.44 -10.69 -15.75
C GLY A 329 59.09 -9.53 -16.68
N ALA A 330 58.78 -9.83 -17.94
CA ALA A 330 58.62 -8.84 -19.02
C ALA A 330 57.46 -7.83 -18.82
N GLY A 331 56.57 -8.07 -17.86
CA GLY A 331 55.46 -7.16 -17.49
C GLY A 331 55.70 -6.38 -16.20
N ALA A 332 56.90 -6.43 -15.61
CA ALA A 332 57.16 -5.83 -14.30
C ALA A 332 56.78 -4.34 -14.22
N ALA A 333 57.02 -3.58 -15.29
CA ALA A 333 56.79 -2.15 -15.31
C ALA A 333 55.29 -1.73 -15.29
N THR A 334 54.38 -2.64 -15.61
CA THR A 334 52.93 -2.40 -15.69
C THR A 334 52.11 -3.41 -14.88
N LYS A 335 52.76 -4.28 -14.09
CA LYS A 335 52.13 -5.44 -13.45
C LYS A 335 50.91 -5.08 -12.58
N VAL A 336 51.01 -4.04 -11.76
CA VAL A 336 49.95 -3.57 -10.86
C VAL A 336 48.86 -2.87 -11.64
N ARG A 337 49.24 -2.00 -12.60
CA ARG A 337 48.30 -1.28 -13.47
C ARG A 337 47.53 -2.21 -14.41
N ASP A 338 48.14 -3.29 -14.88
CA ASP A 338 47.50 -4.31 -15.71
C ASP A 338 46.42 -5.07 -14.92
N LEU A 339 46.73 -5.46 -13.67
CA LEU A 339 45.74 -6.05 -12.76
C LEU A 339 44.58 -5.10 -12.49
N LEU A 340 44.88 -3.88 -12.03
CA LEU A 340 43.88 -2.84 -11.77
C LEU A 340 43.05 -2.55 -13.04
N GLY A 341 43.69 -2.45 -14.21
CA GLY A 341 43.03 -2.22 -15.49
C GLY A 341 42.03 -3.30 -15.84
N SER A 342 42.39 -4.57 -15.64
CA SER A 342 41.48 -5.69 -15.87
C SER A 342 40.24 -5.61 -14.96
N TRP A 343 40.43 -5.24 -13.69
CA TRP A 343 39.33 -5.10 -12.73
C TRP A 343 38.47 -3.88 -13.00
N LEU A 344 39.05 -2.76 -13.43
CA LEU A 344 38.31 -1.56 -13.85
C LEU A 344 37.41 -1.86 -15.04
N VAL A 345 37.90 -2.61 -16.04
CA VAL A 345 37.11 -3.04 -17.19
C VAL A 345 35.96 -3.95 -16.75
N ALA A 346 36.23 -4.93 -15.89
CA ALA A 346 35.21 -5.86 -15.38
C ALA A 346 34.17 -5.15 -14.49
N GLY A 347 34.60 -4.27 -13.60
CA GLY A 347 33.71 -3.48 -12.73
C GLY A 347 32.79 -2.57 -13.54
N ARG A 348 33.30 -1.95 -14.61
CA ARG A 348 32.50 -1.15 -15.54
C ARG A 348 31.46 -2.00 -16.30
N ALA A 349 31.82 -3.22 -16.70
CA ALA A 349 30.87 -4.15 -17.31
C ALA A 349 29.76 -4.55 -16.33
N ARG A 350 30.08 -4.77 -15.04
CA ARG A 350 29.08 -5.04 -14.00
C ARG A 350 28.15 -3.87 -13.76
N PHE A 351 28.69 -2.65 -13.71
CA PHE A 351 27.88 -1.44 -13.60
C PHE A 351 26.86 -1.34 -14.74
N ALA A 352 27.29 -1.66 -15.96
CA ALA A 352 26.40 -1.63 -17.13
C ALA A 352 25.29 -2.70 -17.08
N ALA A 353 25.54 -3.83 -16.43
CA ALA A 353 24.58 -4.92 -16.29
C ALA A 353 23.75 -4.86 -14.98
N ALA A 354 23.96 -3.85 -14.13
CA ALA A 354 23.34 -3.78 -12.81
C ALA A 354 21.88 -3.32 -12.89
N GLU A 355 20.97 -4.17 -12.42
CA GLU A 355 19.52 -3.88 -12.33
C GLU A 355 18.98 -4.11 -10.91
N PRO A 356 18.45 -3.07 -10.22
CA PRO A 356 18.58 -1.65 -10.52
C PRO A 356 20.01 -1.15 -10.23
N THR A 357 20.44 -0.13 -10.96
CA THR A 357 21.78 0.48 -10.80
C THR A 357 21.89 1.26 -9.50
N PHE A 358 20.85 1.98 -9.09
CA PHE A 358 20.84 2.81 -7.89
C PHE A 358 19.72 2.38 -6.95
N ARG A 359 19.99 2.37 -5.64
CA ARG A 359 18.98 2.12 -4.60
C ARG A 359 19.15 3.09 -3.45
N GLY A 360 18.05 3.63 -2.93
CA GLY A 360 18.06 4.52 -1.78
C GLY A 360 16.72 4.56 -1.06
N SER A 361 16.64 5.37 -0.02
CA SER A 361 15.39 5.69 0.68
C SER A 361 15.00 7.14 0.41
N LEU A 362 13.71 7.39 0.20
CA LEU A 362 13.13 8.71 0.06
C LEU A 362 12.21 8.94 1.26
N SER A 363 12.52 9.96 2.05
CA SER A 363 11.77 10.34 3.24
C SER A 363 11.34 11.80 3.17
N PRO A 364 10.12 12.17 3.60
CA PRO A 364 9.67 13.55 3.63
C PRO A 364 10.53 14.35 4.61
N LEU A 365 10.85 15.58 4.24
CA LEU A 365 11.39 16.55 5.18
C LEU A 365 10.24 17.25 5.91
N PRO A 366 10.40 17.63 7.19
CA PRO A 366 9.42 18.46 7.87
C PRO A 366 9.12 19.70 7.04
N GLN A 367 7.85 19.98 6.80
CA GLN A 367 7.46 21.14 5.99
C GLN A 367 7.98 22.42 6.67
N SER A 368 8.85 23.14 5.96
CA SER A 368 9.12 24.54 6.26
C SER A 368 7.87 25.33 5.90
N THR A 369 7.46 26.26 6.76
CA THR A 369 6.23 27.05 6.65
C THR A 369 6.19 28.00 5.43
N THR A 370 7.14 27.92 4.48
CA THR A 370 7.38 28.95 3.47
C THR A 370 7.51 28.48 2.02
N SER A 371 7.22 27.23 1.62
CA SER A 371 7.22 26.88 0.18
C SER A 371 6.20 25.83 -0.25
N ASP A 372 5.53 26.11 -1.37
CA ASP A 372 4.51 25.27 -2.03
C ASP A 372 5.05 23.93 -2.60
N ALA A 373 6.37 23.74 -2.66
CA ALA A 373 6.96 22.45 -3.04
C ALA A 373 7.25 21.62 -1.78
N SER A 374 6.69 20.42 -1.73
CA SER A 374 7.09 19.45 -0.72
C SER A 374 8.58 19.12 -0.92
N ALA A 375 9.32 18.99 0.17
CA ALA A 375 10.72 18.59 0.14
C ALA A 375 10.87 17.19 0.73
N ALA A 376 11.79 16.41 0.16
CA ALA A 376 12.18 15.11 0.67
C ALA A 376 13.71 15.03 0.76
N ARG A 377 14.17 13.99 1.43
CA ARG A 377 15.57 13.59 1.50
C ARG A 377 15.70 12.23 0.85
N LEU A 378 16.62 12.14 -0.11
CA LEU A 378 17.06 10.89 -0.71
C LEU A 378 18.37 10.47 -0.05
N GLU A 379 18.39 9.33 0.61
CA GLU A 379 19.61 8.69 1.12
C GLU A 379 19.98 7.51 0.22
N LEU A 380 21.05 7.66 -0.54
CA LEU A 380 21.50 6.60 -1.46
C LEU A 380 22.21 5.52 -0.66
N SER A 381 21.75 4.27 -0.81
CA SER A 381 22.30 3.11 -0.09
C SER A 381 23.36 2.38 -0.92
N THR A 382 23.04 2.08 -2.17
CA THR A 382 23.92 1.31 -3.07
C THR A 382 23.93 1.84 -4.49
N VAL A 383 25.07 1.68 -5.16
CA VAL A 383 25.30 1.90 -6.59
C VAL A 383 25.95 0.64 -7.17
N ALA A 384 25.26 -0.03 -8.08
CA ALA A 384 25.64 -1.32 -8.65
C ALA A 384 26.13 -2.32 -7.59
N SER A 385 25.34 -2.47 -6.52
CA SER A 385 25.61 -3.34 -5.36
C SER A 385 26.78 -2.92 -4.46
N VAL A 386 27.46 -1.81 -4.74
CA VAL A 386 28.48 -1.23 -3.86
C VAL A 386 27.85 -0.15 -2.98
N SER A 387 28.33 0.03 -1.75
CA SER A 387 27.79 1.09 -0.87
C SER A 387 27.97 2.47 -1.53
N ALA A 388 26.96 3.34 -1.42
CA ALA A 388 27.02 4.67 -2.04
C ALA A 388 28.19 5.51 -1.51
N ALA A 389 28.50 5.39 -0.21
CA ALA A 389 29.63 6.08 0.41
C ALA A 389 30.98 5.61 -0.15
N THR A 390 31.18 4.30 -0.30
CA THR A 390 32.40 3.73 -0.93
C THR A 390 32.52 4.15 -2.39
N ALA A 391 31.39 4.18 -3.11
CA ALA A 391 31.31 4.67 -4.48
C ALA A 391 31.51 6.20 -4.62
N GLY A 392 31.75 6.91 -3.51
CA GLY A 392 32.07 8.33 -3.50
C GLY A 392 30.87 9.26 -3.60
N PHE A 393 29.64 8.77 -3.46
CA PHE A 393 28.43 9.60 -3.44
C PHE A 393 28.27 10.33 -2.11
N ALA A 394 27.72 11.55 -2.17
CA ALA A 394 27.18 12.21 -0.98
C ALA A 394 26.06 11.35 -0.37
N GLN A 395 26.05 11.22 0.96
CA GLN A 395 25.15 10.31 1.67
C GLN A 395 23.67 10.67 1.50
N SER A 396 23.35 11.97 1.38
CA SER A 396 21.98 12.45 1.26
C SER A 396 21.88 13.62 0.28
N ALA A 397 20.77 13.68 -0.46
CA ALA A 397 20.41 14.81 -1.31
C ALA A 397 19.00 15.30 -0.97
N GLN A 398 18.79 16.62 -1.07
CA GLN A 398 17.46 17.20 -0.97
C GLN A 398 16.73 17.03 -2.31
N VAL A 399 15.51 16.52 -2.25
CA VAL A 399 14.66 16.25 -3.40
C VAL A 399 13.48 17.22 -3.34
N SER A 400 13.19 17.88 -4.46
CA SER A 400 11.89 18.50 -4.67
C SER A 400 10.94 17.44 -5.23
N TRP A 401 9.74 17.35 -4.67
CA TRP A 401 8.72 16.46 -5.21
C TRP A 401 7.34 17.07 -5.17
N SER A 402 6.51 16.65 -6.10
CA SER A 402 5.13 17.09 -6.24
C SER A 402 4.26 15.95 -6.74
N ALA A 403 2.97 16.04 -6.46
CA ALA A 403 1.95 15.12 -6.94
C ALA A 403 0.83 15.90 -7.63
N SER A 404 0.41 15.45 -8.80
CA SER A 404 -0.74 16.01 -9.52
C SER A 404 -2.03 15.24 -9.23
N PRO A 405 -3.21 15.81 -9.52
CA PRO A 405 -4.51 15.16 -9.26
C PRO A 405 -4.74 13.84 -9.99
N ASP A 406 -3.96 13.54 -11.04
CA ASP A 406 -3.99 12.29 -11.79
C ASP A 406 -3.01 11.22 -11.25
N ASP A 407 -2.54 11.40 -10.01
CA ASP A 407 -1.61 10.54 -9.29
C ASP A 407 -0.25 10.41 -9.99
N THR A 408 0.16 11.42 -10.75
CA THR A 408 1.54 11.52 -11.27
C THR A 408 2.41 12.21 -10.23
N VAL A 409 3.54 11.59 -9.90
CA VAL A 409 4.55 12.17 -9.01
C VAL A 409 5.74 12.61 -9.86
N ALA A 410 6.25 13.80 -9.54
CA ALA A 410 7.51 14.30 -10.09
C ALA A 410 8.54 14.43 -8.97
N LEU A 411 9.78 14.03 -9.23
CA LEU A 411 10.93 14.14 -8.34
C LEU A 411 12.05 14.90 -9.06
N ALA A 412 12.77 15.79 -8.40
CA ALA A 412 13.99 16.37 -8.94
C ALA A 412 15.05 16.58 -7.85
N THR A 413 16.32 16.27 -8.18
CA THR A 413 17.47 16.47 -7.29
C THR A 413 18.78 16.47 -8.08
N ASP A 414 19.87 16.88 -7.42
CA ASP A 414 21.24 16.72 -7.92
C ASP A 414 21.98 15.76 -6.98
N LEU A 415 22.59 14.72 -7.54
CA LEU A 415 23.48 13.80 -6.84
C LEU A 415 24.94 14.17 -7.14
N TYR A 416 25.81 14.08 -6.14
CA TYR A 416 27.22 14.41 -6.27
C TYR A 416 28.09 13.23 -5.88
N PHE A 417 29.12 12.94 -6.69
CA PHE A 417 30.04 11.84 -6.43
C PHE A 417 31.45 12.07 -6.99
N VAL A 418 32.44 11.34 -6.49
CA VAL A 418 33.82 11.33 -7.02
C VAL A 418 34.01 10.13 -7.97
N ARG A 419 34.40 10.36 -9.23
CA ARG A 419 34.37 9.30 -10.26
C ARG A 419 35.45 8.26 -10.06
N SER A 420 36.65 8.66 -9.62
CA SER A 420 37.73 7.72 -9.30
C SER A 420 37.33 6.76 -8.17
N ARG A 421 36.58 7.25 -7.16
CA ARG A 421 36.00 6.41 -6.10
C ARG A 421 34.96 5.45 -6.64
N LEU A 422 34.03 5.91 -7.49
CA LEU A 422 33.08 5.01 -8.15
C LEU A 422 33.79 3.92 -8.97
N ALA A 423 34.76 4.29 -9.81
CA ALA A 423 35.47 3.37 -10.67
C ALA A 423 36.25 2.31 -9.87
N THR A 424 36.97 2.71 -8.83
CA THR A 424 37.72 1.78 -7.95
C THR A 424 36.78 0.92 -7.11
N ALA A 425 35.69 1.48 -6.58
CA ALA A 425 34.69 0.72 -5.82
C ALA A 425 34.00 -0.36 -6.69
N LEU A 426 33.75 -0.08 -7.97
CA LEU A 426 33.27 -1.08 -8.92
C LEU A 426 34.32 -2.14 -9.25
N ALA A 427 35.59 -1.73 -9.37
CA ALA A 427 36.72 -2.64 -9.63
C ALA A 427 36.98 -3.58 -8.44
N GLU A 428 36.69 -3.16 -7.21
CA GLU A 428 36.83 -4.00 -6.02
C GLU A 428 35.99 -5.28 -6.11
N GLY A 429 34.74 -5.20 -6.59
CA GLY A 429 33.95 -6.40 -6.85
C GLY A 429 34.64 -7.34 -7.85
N ALA A 430 35.26 -6.82 -8.90
CA ALA A 430 36.01 -7.63 -9.85
C ALA A 430 37.28 -8.25 -9.25
N ALA A 431 37.96 -7.53 -8.35
CA ALA A 431 39.10 -8.02 -7.60
C ALA A 431 38.71 -9.21 -6.70
N LEU A 432 37.59 -9.10 -5.98
CA LEU A 432 37.10 -10.13 -5.07
C LEU A 432 36.61 -11.39 -5.80
N ASP A 433 36.05 -11.25 -7.00
CA ASP A 433 35.73 -12.42 -7.83
C ASP A 433 37.00 -13.14 -8.33
N ALA A 434 38.06 -12.39 -8.63
CA ALA A 434 39.35 -12.94 -9.05
C ALA A 434 40.12 -13.58 -7.87
N SER A 435 39.92 -13.09 -6.65
CA SER A 435 40.53 -13.59 -5.42
C SER A 435 39.49 -13.76 -4.30
N PRO A 436 38.74 -14.87 -4.27
CA PRO A 436 37.64 -15.06 -3.31
C PRO A 436 38.05 -15.15 -1.84
N SER A 437 39.33 -15.39 -1.55
CA SER A 437 39.88 -15.37 -0.18
C SER A 437 40.19 -13.97 0.33
N ALA A 438 40.30 -12.99 -0.56
CA ALA A 438 40.60 -11.62 -0.22
C ALA A 438 39.40 -10.95 0.49
N ALA A 439 39.69 -10.09 1.48
CA ALA A 439 38.67 -9.34 2.19
C ALA A 439 38.28 -8.03 1.48
N ASN A 440 39.19 -7.50 0.65
CA ASN A 440 39.05 -6.26 -0.11
C ASN A 440 40.02 -6.27 -1.32
N ALA A 441 39.91 -5.25 -2.18
CA ALA A 441 40.76 -5.14 -3.38
C ALA A 441 42.27 -5.08 -3.09
N ALA A 442 42.71 -4.46 -1.99
CA ALA A 442 44.12 -4.37 -1.64
C ALA A 442 44.69 -5.75 -1.24
N SER A 443 43.93 -6.54 -0.47
CA SER A 443 44.29 -7.93 -0.19
C SER A 443 44.27 -8.81 -1.45
N ALA A 444 43.36 -8.56 -2.39
CA ALA A 444 43.36 -9.26 -3.68
C ALA A 444 44.61 -8.92 -4.52
N LEU A 445 45.10 -7.67 -4.46
CA LEU A 445 46.38 -7.31 -5.09
C LEU A 445 47.55 -8.02 -4.40
N ALA A 446 47.54 -8.08 -3.07
CA ALA A 446 48.62 -8.72 -2.32
C ALA A 446 48.74 -10.21 -2.63
N GLU A 447 47.59 -10.91 -2.74
CA GLU A 447 47.53 -12.30 -3.18
C GLU A 447 47.99 -12.44 -4.65
N ALA A 448 47.47 -11.61 -5.57
CA ALA A 448 47.78 -11.70 -7.00
C ALA A 448 49.25 -11.36 -7.34
N LEU A 449 49.89 -10.49 -6.55
CA LEU A 449 51.30 -10.11 -6.70
C LEU A 449 52.24 -11.01 -5.89
N ASP A 450 51.68 -11.88 -5.04
CA ASP A 450 52.38 -12.72 -4.08
C ASP A 450 53.34 -11.89 -3.20
N CYS A 451 52.76 -11.01 -2.37
CA CYS A 451 53.53 -10.20 -1.41
C CYS A 451 54.44 -11.05 -0.52
N SER A 452 54.02 -12.26 -0.16
CA SER A 452 54.85 -13.20 0.61
C SER A 452 56.12 -13.60 -0.15
N GLY A 453 55.99 -13.95 -1.43
CA GLY A 453 57.12 -14.30 -2.28
C GLY A 453 57.95 -13.09 -2.70
N ILE A 454 57.37 -11.90 -2.79
CA ILE A 454 58.12 -10.63 -2.93
C ILE A 454 59.01 -10.46 -1.71
N ALA A 455 58.45 -10.55 -0.52
CA ALA A 455 59.18 -10.37 0.72
C ALA A 455 60.33 -11.37 0.91
N VAL A 456 60.10 -12.65 0.60
CA VAL A 456 61.15 -13.67 0.59
C VAL A 456 62.23 -13.33 -0.44
N GLY A 457 61.85 -12.91 -1.65
CA GLY A 457 62.79 -12.52 -2.69
C GLY A 457 63.66 -11.32 -2.31
N LEU A 458 63.07 -10.30 -1.68
CA LEU A 458 63.81 -9.12 -1.20
C LEU A 458 64.75 -9.46 -0.04
N ALA A 459 64.32 -10.30 0.91
CA ALA A 459 65.19 -10.78 1.99
C ALA A 459 66.36 -11.64 1.45
N GLN A 460 66.11 -12.49 0.46
CA GLN A 460 67.14 -13.34 -0.16
C GLN A 460 68.14 -12.56 -1.03
N ALA A 461 67.75 -11.40 -1.54
CA ALA A 461 68.65 -10.50 -2.25
C ALA A 461 69.67 -9.85 -1.29
N GLY A 462 69.35 -9.79 0.00
CA GLY A 462 70.18 -9.18 1.03
C GLY A 462 71.40 -10.00 1.47
N VAL A 463 72.38 -9.31 2.08
CA VAL A 463 73.57 -9.97 2.69
C VAL A 463 73.18 -10.95 3.82
N ASP A 464 72.15 -10.63 4.60
CA ASP A 464 71.56 -11.53 5.60
C ASP A 464 70.20 -12.02 5.12
N THR A 465 70.14 -13.26 4.65
CA THR A 465 68.91 -13.86 4.13
C THR A 465 67.77 -13.99 5.16
N ALA A 466 68.04 -13.79 6.45
CA ALA A 466 67.04 -13.81 7.51
C ALA A 466 66.34 -12.45 7.73
N VAL A 467 66.92 -11.34 7.26
CA VAL A 467 66.37 -9.99 7.43
C VAL A 467 66.50 -9.17 6.14
N GLY A 468 65.44 -8.49 5.73
CA GLY A 468 65.50 -7.55 4.61
C GLY A 468 66.36 -6.33 4.94
N TYR A 469 66.13 -5.74 6.12
CA TYR A 469 66.92 -4.62 6.65
C TYR A 469 66.66 -4.46 8.15
N GLY A 470 67.69 -4.04 8.90
CA GLY A 470 67.57 -3.87 10.35
C GLY A 470 67.06 -5.15 11.02
N THR A 471 65.86 -5.09 11.62
CA THR A 471 65.16 -6.25 12.21
C THR A 471 63.94 -6.70 11.42
N CYS A 472 63.71 -6.15 10.23
CA CYS A 472 62.55 -6.47 9.39
C CYS A 472 62.80 -7.79 8.65
N THR A 473 62.11 -8.85 9.08
CA THR A 473 62.14 -10.18 8.45
C THR A 473 61.31 -10.22 7.17
N ALA A 474 61.24 -11.38 6.50
CA ALA A 474 60.32 -11.59 5.38
C ALA A 474 58.85 -11.33 5.76
N ASP A 475 58.41 -11.70 6.97
CA ASP A 475 57.03 -11.42 7.40
C ASP A 475 56.77 -9.91 7.51
N CYS A 476 57.71 -9.16 8.10
CA CYS A 476 57.65 -7.70 8.15
C CYS A 476 57.63 -7.06 6.74
N LEU A 477 58.44 -7.55 5.81
CA LEU A 477 58.43 -7.09 4.41
C LEU A 477 57.10 -7.40 3.70
N ALA A 478 56.46 -8.53 4.02
CA ALA A 478 55.16 -8.89 3.47
C ALA A 478 54.07 -7.92 3.98
N GLU A 479 54.07 -7.60 5.27
CA GLU A 479 53.18 -6.58 5.86
C GLU A 479 53.39 -5.19 5.21
N LEU A 480 54.65 -4.81 4.94
CA LEU A 480 54.95 -3.56 4.21
C LEU A 480 54.41 -3.58 2.78
N CYS A 481 54.50 -4.72 2.09
CA CYS A 481 53.93 -4.90 0.75
C CYS A 481 52.40 -4.76 0.76
N GLU A 482 51.72 -5.37 1.72
CA GLU A 482 50.27 -5.26 1.91
C GLU A 482 49.85 -3.82 2.25
N GLY A 483 50.58 -3.16 3.15
CA GLY A 483 50.37 -1.75 3.50
C GLY A 483 50.59 -0.82 2.31
N ALA A 484 51.61 -1.09 1.50
CA ALA A 484 51.90 -0.36 0.27
C ALA A 484 50.74 -0.49 -0.74
N LEU A 485 50.23 -1.69 -0.99
CA LEU A 485 49.11 -1.92 -1.90
C LEU A 485 47.81 -1.27 -1.40
N THR A 486 47.59 -1.24 -0.09
CA THR A 486 46.48 -0.51 0.52
C THR A 486 46.58 0.99 0.24
N ALA A 487 47.77 1.58 0.43
CA ALA A 487 48.02 3.00 0.15
C ALA A 487 47.87 3.34 -1.34
N LEU A 488 48.38 2.47 -2.22
CA LEU A 488 48.27 2.60 -3.67
C LEU A 488 46.80 2.53 -4.15
N TRP A 489 46.01 1.60 -3.61
CA TRP A 489 44.58 1.50 -3.91
C TRP A 489 43.79 2.73 -3.45
N SER A 490 44.05 3.22 -2.22
CA SER A 490 43.42 4.44 -1.71
C SER A 490 43.75 5.64 -2.60
N ARG A 491 45.01 5.78 -3.02
CA ARG A 491 45.46 6.85 -3.92
C ARG A 491 44.76 6.80 -5.27
N ALA A 492 44.55 5.59 -5.81
CA ALA A 492 43.79 5.40 -7.04
C ALA A 492 42.33 5.86 -6.88
N GLY A 493 41.70 5.55 -5.74
CA GLY A 493 40.35 6.02 -5.40
C GLY A 493 40.26 7.54 -5.27
N ASP A 494 41.31 8.19 -4.75
CA ASP A 494 41.38 9.62 -4.51
C ASP A 494 42.01 10.44 -5.66
N ALA A 495 42.16 9.83 -6.85
CA ALA A 495 42.83 10.45 -8.00
C ALA A 495 42.26 11.82 -8.41
N GLU A 496 40.97 12.06 -8.20
CA GLU A 496 40.30 13.34 -8.54
C GLU A 496 40.11 14.28 -7.33
N GLY A 497 40.66 13.90 -6.17
CA GLY A 497 40.48 14.62 -4.90
C GLY A 497 39.01 14.74 -4.53
N LEU A 498 38.58 15.95 -4.20
CA LEU A 498 37.21 16.28 -3.80
C LEU A 498 36.37 16.91 -4.91
N THR A 499 36.82 16.85 -6.18
CA THR A 499 36.11 17.47 -7.30
C THR A 499 34.85 16.65 -7.62
N PRO A 500 33.64 17.13 -7.29
CA PRO A 500 32.45 16.31 -7.47
C PRO A 500 32.00 16.33 -8.93
N THR A 501 31.57 15.18 -9.42
CA THR A 501 30.73 15.05 -10.60
C THR A 501 29.28 15.17 -10.17
N ARG A 502 28.49 15.92 -10.95
CA ARG A 502 27.08 16.12 -10.71
C ARG A 502 26.26 15.21 -11.62
N LEU A 503 25.26 14.56 -11.06
CA LEU A 503 24.19 13.87 -11.79
C LEU A 503 22.90 14.60 -11.47
N SER A 504 22.39 15.37 -12.43
CA SER A 504 21.03 15.90 -12.31
C SER A 504 20.05 14.76 -12.54
N PHE A 505 18.99 14.74 -11.74
CA PHE A 505 18.01 13.68 -11.73
C PHE A 505 16.62 14.30 -11.72
N THR A 506 15.80 13.95 -12.69
CA THR A 506 14.37 14.28 -12.72
C THR A 506 13.59 13.04 -13.07
N ALA A 507 12.66 12.64 -12.21
CA ALA A 507 11.83 11.47 -12.41
C ALA A 507 10.36 11.83 -12.45
N THR A 508 9.59 11.07 -13.23
CA THR A 508 8.15 11.13 -13.21
C THR A 508 7.56 9.73 -13.29
N GLY A 509 6.49 9.49 -12.55
CA GLY A 509 5.86 8.18 -12.52
C GLY A 509 4.44 8.22 -11.99
N LYS A 510 3.71 7.13 -12.22
CA LYS A 510 2.39 6.91 -11.64
C LYS A 510 2.54 6.32 -10.25
N ALA A 511 1.89 6.95 -9.28
CA ALA A 511 1.87 6.50 -7.90
C ALA A 511 0.79 5.43 -7.69
N TYR A 512 1.14 4.42 -6.90
CA TYR A 512 0.20 3.58 -6.18
C TYR A 512 -0.07 4.29 -4.85
N VAL A 513 -1.34 4.59 -4.59
CA VAL A 513 -1.76 5.38 -3.42
C VAL A 513 -2.25 4.42 -2.34
N GLY A 514 -1.71 4.57 -1.13
CA GLY A 514 -2.09 3.79 0.05
C GLY A 514 -3.38 4.28 0.71
N ASP A 515 -3.72 3.67 1.85
CA ASP A 515 -5.01 3.88 2.50
C ASP A 515 -5.18 5.32 3.01
N ASP A 516 -4.11 5.97 3.44
CA ASP A 516 -4.11 7.33 3.99
C ASP A 516 -3.72 8.41 2.98
N ALA A 517 -3.78 8.06 1.68
CA ALA A 517 -3.33 8.85 0.54
C ALA A 517 -1.81 9.06 0.44
N GLU A 518 -1.01 8.34 1.21
CA GLU A 518 0.43 8.27 1.03
C GLU A 518 0.82 7.52 -0.26
N ILE A 519 2.04 7.73 -0.74
CA ILE A 519 2.58 6.93 -1.84
C ILE A 519 2.97 5.56 -1.27
N ALA A 520 2.26 4.51 -1.69
CA ALA A 520 2.60 3.12 -1.40
C ALA A 520 3.63 2.57 -2.41
N GLY A 521 3.64 3.11 -3.62
CA GLY A 521 4.64 2.79 -4.63
C GLY A 521 4.64 3.76 -5.80
N LEU A 522 5.64 3.65 -6.67
CA LEU A 522 5.81 4.48 -7.85
C LEU A 522 6.37 3.63 -8.98
N THR A 523 5.89 3.83 -10.20
CA THR A 523 6.54 3.29 -11.40
C THR A 523 6.57 4.35 -12.49
N GLY A 524 7.73 4.53 -13.10
CA GLY A 524 7.92 5.54 -14.12
C GLY A 524 9.30 5.51 -14.75
N ALA A 525 9.74 6.66 -15.22
CA ALA A 525 11.07 6.86 -15.79
C ALA A 525 11.73 8.11 -15.21
N TRP A 526 13.05 8.16 -15.35
CA TRP A 526 13.83 9.33 -15.01
C TRP A 526 14.73 9.73 -16.17
N ILE A 527 15.06 11.02 -16.20
CA ILE A 527 16.01 11.64 -17.11
C ILE A 527 17.00 12.46 -16.29
N GLY A 528 18.21 12.60 -16.80
CA GLY A 528 19.27 13.31 -16.11
C GLY A 528 20.41 13.71 -17.01
N GLU A 529 21.33 14.47 -16.45
CA GLU A 529 22.57 14.89 -17.08
C GLU A 529 23.73 14.66 -16.12
N LEU A 530 24.74 13.94 -16.59
CA LEU A 530 26.04 13.84 -15.95
C LEU A 530 26.90 15.02 -16.36
N GLU A 531 27.42 15.75 -15.38
CA GLU A 531 28.30 16.89 -15.58
C GLU A 531 29.58 16.70 -14.77
N GLY A 532 30.69 16.50 -15.49
CA GLY A 532 32.02 16.27 -14.90
C GLY A 532 33.12 16.24 -15.96
N GLY A 533 34.33 16.68 -15.59
CA GLY A 533 35.48 16.70 -16.51
C GLY A 533 35.30 17.58 -17.76
N GLY A 534 34.44 18.60 -17.68
CA GLY A 534 34.13 19.49 -18.83
C GLY A 534 33.15 18.89 -19.85
N THR A 535 32.56 17.73 -19.56
CA THR A 535 31.59 17.06 -20.43
C THR A 535 30.20 17.03 -19.79
N LYS A 536 29.18 17.04 -20.65
CA LYS A 536 27.77 16.85 -20.28
C LYS A 536 27.22 15.67 -21.06
N VAL A 537 26.62 14.71 -20.35
CA VAL A 537 26.03 13.52 -20.99
C VAL A 537 24.64 13.27 -20.45
N ALA A 538 23.66 13.23 -21.36
CA ALA A 538 22.31 12.83 -21.02
C ALA A 538 22.25 11.35 -20.61
N THR A 539 21.45 11.05 -19.60
CA THR A 539 21.21 9.69 -19.07
C THR A 539 19.74 9.55 -18.72
N ARG A 540 19.24 8.31 -18.72
CA ARG A 540 17.84 8.01 -18.40
C ARG A 540 17.69 6.55 -17.98
N GLY A 541 16.55 6.23 -17.37
CA GLY A 541 16.23 4.85 -17.05
C GLY A 541 14.86 4.69 -16.39
N PRO A 542 14.50 3.45 -16.02
CA PRO A 542 13.30 3.19 -15.25
C PRO A 542 13.50 3.67 -13.80
N VAL A 543 12.41 4.12 -13.18
CA VAL A 543 12.35 4.36 -11.73
C VAL A 543 11.20 3.57 -11.13
N THR A 544 11.46 2.95 -9.98
CA THR A 544 10.44 2.32 -9.15
C THR A 544 10.62 2.76 -7.71
N ALA A 545 9.52 2.83 -6.98
CA ALA A 545 9.55 3.02 -5.54
C ALA A 545 8.49 2.14 -4.87
N ALA A 546 8.75 1.72 -3.65
CA ALA A 546 7.79 0.97 -2.83
C ALA A 546 7.98 1.32 -1.37
N THR A 547 6.92 1.23 -0.57
CA THR A 547 7.04 1.31 0.90
C THR A 547 8.03 0.25 1.39
N PRO A 548 8.95 0.60 2.33
CA PRO A 548 9.85 -0.37 2.93
C PRO A 548 9.07 -1.57 3.48
N LEU A 549 9.59 -2.78 3.25
CA LEU A 549 9.03 -3.96 3.90
C LEU A 549 9.19 -3.80 5.42
N PRO A 550 8.18 -4.18 6.22
CA PRO A 550 8.33 -4.20 7.67
C PRO A 550 9.54 -5.06 8.02
N VAL A 551 10.46 -4.50 8.80
CA VAL A 551 11.63 -5.24 9.32
C VAL A 551 11.07 -6.38 10.16
N LYS A 552 11.28 -7.62 9.69
CA LYS A 552 10.84 -8.83 10.39
C LYS A 552 11.67 -9.09 11.64
#